data_AF-A0A2D5MVP1-F1
#
_entry.id   AF-A0A2D5MVP1-F1
#
_cell.length_a   1.000
_cell.length_b   1.000
_cell.length_c   1.000
_cell.angle_alpha   90.00
_cell.angle_beta   90.00
_cell.angle_gamma   90.00
#
_symmetry.space_group_name_H-M   'P 1'
#
loop_
_entity.id
_entity.type
_entity.pdbx_description
1 polymer ?
#
loop_
_entity_poly.entity_id
_entity_poly.type
_entity_poly.pdbx_seq_one_letter_code
_entity_poly.pdbx_strand_id
1 'polypeptide(L)'
;MTLREFIKPIHDRAEHHPMAQSMIKGTISVEAYVDLLANLLIAYGDIESKARRVGWIYKLEGISRFTAMLEDLVELVSEHSIKPTIYNDFIAEYCDRVWQQSREGTLAHVYVHHMGDMFGGQMLKGKLPGKCRRYVFENRKELIAGIRENLVHDEANMQEAVAAFDFVIGLYDRVTRKHNIH
;
A
#
# COMPACT_ATOMS: atom_id res chain seq x y z
N MET A 1 20.05 12.91 -7.41
CA MET A 1 18.59 12.77 -7.43
C MET A 1 18.21 11.73 -6.40
N THR A 2 17.32 12.06 -5.48
CA THR A 2 16.81 11.12 -4.48
C THR A 2 15.65 10.31 -5.07
N LEU A 3 15.39 9.14 -4.50
CA LEU A 3 14.23 8.32 -4.90
C LEU A 3 12.92 9.12 -4.79
N ARG A 4 12.78 9.93 -3.73
CA ARG A 4 11.61 10.80 -3.53
C ARG A 4 11.41 11.82 -4.65
N GLU A 5 12.49 12.46 -5.12
CA GLU A 5 12.41 13.41 -6.23
C GLU A 5 12.04 12.70 -7.53
N PHE A 6 12.61 11.52 -7.77
CA PHE A 6 12.36 10.75 -8.99
C PHE A 6 10.90 10.31 -9.12
N ILE A 7 10.29 9.81 -8.04
CA ILE A 7 8.91 9.33 -8.05
C ILE A 7 7.86 10.44 -7.93
N LYS A 8 8.26 11.71 -7.75
CA LYS A 8 7.30 12.80 -7.50
C LYS A 8 6.19 12.88 -8.54
N PRO A 9 6.44 12.76 -9.86
CA PRO A 9 5.37 12.82 -10.87
C PRO A 9 4.35 11.69 -10.72
N ILE A 10 4.81 10.45 -10.44
CA ILE A 10 3.91 9.30 -10.32
C ILE A 10 3.18 9.29 -8.97
N HIS A 11 3.82 9.77 -7.91
CA HIS A 11 3.17 10.04 -6.63
C HIS A 11 2.01 11.03 -6.81
N ASP A 12 2.24 12.14 -7.50
CA ASP A 12 1.21 13.15 -7.76
C ASP A 12 0.06 12.57 -8.58
N ARG A 13 0.36 11.74 -9.59
CA ARG A 13 -0.65 11.02 -10.37
C ARG A 13 -1.50 10.11 -9.48
N ALA A 14 -0.87 9.37 -8.55
CA ALA A 14 -1.59 8.50 -7.61
C ALA A 14 -2.48 9.31 -6.64
N GLU A 15 -1.99 10.45 -6.14
CA GLU A 15 -2.72 11.30 -5.20
C GLU A 15 -3.93 11.97 -5.86
N HIS A 16 -3.82 12.41 -7.11
CA HIS A 16 -4.92 13.04 -7.86
C HIS A 16 -5.87 12.03 -8.51
N HIS A 17 -5.59 10.73 -8.42
CA HIS A 17 -6.45 9.70 -8.98
C HIS A 17 -7.86 9.74 -8.34
N PRO A 18 -8.96 9.53 -9.09
CA PRO A 18 -10.34 9.56 -8.55
C PRO A 18 -10.54 8.70 -7.31
N MET A 19 -9.94 7.50 -7.30
CA MET A 19 -9.93 6.63 -6.13
C MET A 19 -9.34 7.31 -4.88
N ALA A 20 -8.14 7.88 -4.99
CA ALA A 20 -7.47 8.55 -3.89
C ALA A 20 -8.27 9.78 -3.44
N GLN A 21 -8.80 10.55 -4.38
CA GLN A 21 -9.65 11.71 -4.09
C GLN A 21 -10.94 11.31 -3.37
N SER A 22 -11.55 10.18 -3.71
CA SER A 22 -12.74 9.68 -3.01
C SER A 22 -12.44 9.31 -1.54
N MET A 23 -11.27 8.73 -1.27
CA MET A 23 -10.80 8.44 0.09
C MET A 23 -10.50 9.73 0.86
N ILE A 24 -9.82 10.70 0.23
CA ILE A 24 -9.47 11.99 0.86
C ILE A 24 -10.72 12.81 1.18
N LYS A 25 -11.78 12.71 0.36
CA LYS A 25 -13.07 13.38 0.59
C LYS A 25 -13.98 12.61 1.54
N GLY A 26 -13.68 11.35 1.84
CA GLY A 26 -14.54 10.47 2.64
C GLY A 26 -15.83 10.07 1.91
N THR A 27 -15.82 10.05 0.57
CA THR A 27 -16.97 9.73 -0.27
C THR A 27 -16.89 8.35 -0.90
N ILE A 28 -15.82 7.60 -0.62
CA ILE A 28 -15.67 6.21 -1.06
C ILE A 28 -16.74 5.32 -0.39
N SER A 29 -17.36 4.42 -1.16
CA SER A 29 -18.30 3.44 -0.61
C SER A 29 -17.61 2.32 0.17
N VAL A 30 -18.36 1.63 1.02
CA VAL A 30 -17.84 0.48 1.78
C VAL A 30 -17.39 -0.62 0.83
N GLU A 31 -18.16 -0.91 -0.22
CA GLU A 31 -17.87 -1.94 -1.22
C GLU A 31 -16.59 -1.64 -2.00
N ALA A 32 -16.39 -0.38 -2.40
CA ALA A 32 -15.18 0.05 -3.09
C ALA A 32 -13.94 -0.05 -2.19
N TYR A 33 -14.08 0.32 -0.92
CA TYR A 33 -13.00 0.20 0.05
C TYR A 33 -12.68 -1.26 0.40
N VAL A 34 -13.68 -2.13 0.54
CA VAL A 34 -13.49 -3.57 0.77
C VAL A 34 -12.73 -4.22 -0.39
N ASP A 35 -13.11 -3.91 -1.64
CA ASP A 35 -12.38 -4.40 -2.80
C ASP A 35 -10.93 -3.90 -2.79
N LEU A 36 -10.70 -2.61 -2.56
CA LEU A 36 -9.35 -2.06 -2.48
C LEU A 36 -8.51 -2.75 -1.38
N LEU A 37 -9.08 -2.86 -0.17
CA LEU A 37 -8.40 -3.40 1.00
C LEU A 37 -8.06 -4.88 0.83
N ALA A 38 -8.97 -5.68 0.27
CA ALA A 38 -8.73 -7.11 0.06
C ALA A 38 -7.59 -7.36 -0.93
N ASN A 39 -7.50 -6.57 -2.00
CA ASN A 39 -6.43 -6.65 -2.97
C ASN A 39 -5.08 -6.14 -2.39
N LEU A 40 -5.11 -5.04 -1.63
CA LEU A 40 -3.92 -4.55 -0.92
C LEU A 40 -3.43 -5.53 0.15
N LEU A 41 -4.33 -6.23 0.86
CA LEU A 41 -3.95 -7.21 1.88
C LEU A 41 -3.05 -8.31 1.31
N ILE A 42 -3.36 -8.80 0.11
CA ILE A 42 -2.54 -9.81 -0.57
C ILE A 42 -1.16 -9.23 -0.90
N ALA A 43 -1.12 -8.05 -1.53
CA ALA A 43 0.14 -7.39 -1.88
C ALA A 43 1.01 -7.09 -0.64
N TYR A 44 0.41 -6.61 0.45
CA TYR A 44 1.11 -6.39 1.72
C TYR A 44 1.62 -7.70 2.32
N GLY A 45 0.84 -8.78 2.26
CA GLY A 45 1.28 -10.11 2.69
C GLY A 45 2.56 -10.55 2.00
N ASP A 46 2.65 -10.41 0.67
CA ASP A 46 3.83 -10.75 -0.11
C ASP A 46 5.01 -9.80 0.12
N ILE A 47 4.76 -8.48 0.15
CA ILE A 47 5.80 -7.47 0.46
C ILE A 47 6.42 -7.75 1.82
N GLU A 48 5.61 -7.96 2.85
CA GLU A 48 6.09 -8.21 4.21
C GLU A 48 6.76 -9.58 4.34
N SER A 49 6.27 -10.61 3.64
CA SER A 49 6.90 -11.93 3.62
C SER A 49 8.27 -11.88 2.95
N LYS A 50 8.38 -11.21 1.81
CA LYS A 50 9.64 -10.97 1.14
C LYS A 50 10.58 -10.13 2.01
N ALA A 51 10.08 -9.04 2.60
CA ALA A 51 10.82 -8.19 3.52
C ALA A 51 11.36 -8.98 4.72
N ARG A 52 10.59 -9.94 5.25
CA ARG A 52 11.03 -10.85 6.31
C ARG A 52 12.18 -11.73 5.83
N ARG A 53 12.05 -12.34 4.65
CA ARG A 53 13.07 -13.21 4.06
C ARG A 53 14.40 -12.51 3.83
N VAL A 54 14.37 -11.23 3.45
CA VAL A 54 15.59 -10.42 3.21
C VAL A 54 16.02 -9.60 4.44
N GLY A 55 15.39 -9.82 5.60
CA GLY A 55 15.80 -9.29 6.89
C GLY A 55 15.30 -7.89 7.26
N TRP A 56 14.44 -7.26 6.45
CA TRP A 56 13.92 -5.91 6.75
C TRP A 56 12.95 -5.88 7.91
N ILE A 57 12.10 -6.88 8.08
CA ILE A 57 11.11 -6.90 9.19
C ILE A 57 11.80 -6.84 10.56
N TYR A 58 12.97 -7.46 10.71
CA TYR A 58 13.73 -7.42 11.96
C TYR A 58 14.39 -6.06 12.19
N LYS A 59 14.74 -5.34 11.12
CA LYS A 59 15.33 -4.00 11.19
C LYS A 59 14.27 -2.90 11.35
N LEU A 60 13.04 -3.17 10.91
CA LEU A 60 11.89 -2.27 10.92
C LEU A 60 10.80 -2.89 11.79
N GLU A 61 11.12 -3.20 13.05
CA GLU A 61 10.18 -3.83 13.96
C GLU A 61 8.89 -3.00 14.09
N GLY A 62 7.74 -3.66 14.03
CA GLY A 62 6.43 -2.98 14.06
C GLY A 62 5.96 -2.44 12.70
N ILE A 63 6.69 -2.62 11.60
CA ILE A 63 6.25 -2.15 10.28
C ILE A 63 5.07 -2.95 9.71
N SER A 64 4.99 -4.26 10.00
CA SER A 64 3.99 -5.17 9.43
C SER A 64 2.56 -4.71 9.68
N ARG A 65 1.74 -4.69 8.63
CA ARG A 65 0.33 -4.27 8.61
C ARG A 65 -0.64 -5.41 8.32
N PHE A 66 -0.17 -6.55 7.83
CA PHE A 66 -1.02 -7.67 7.39
C PHE A 66 -2.13 -8.02 8.39
N THR A 67 -1.80 -8.25 9.67
CA THR A 67 -2.81 -8.61 10.69
C THR A 67 -3.85 -7.52 10.89
N ALA A 68 -3.43 -6.26 11.00
CA ALA A 68 -4.33 -5.12 11.17
C ALA A 68 -5.25 -4.94 9.94
N MET A 69 -4.72 -5.12 8.73
CA MET A 69 -5.50 -5.07 7.49
C MET A 69 -6.50 -6.23 7.38
N LEU A 70 -6.12 -7.44 7.81
CA LEU A 70 -7.01 -8.59 7.83
C LEU A 70 -8.17 -8.36 8.81
N GLU A 71 -7.89 -7.83 9.99
CA GLU A 71 -8.93 -7.46 10.96
C GLU A 71 -9.88 -6.39 10.41
N ASP A 72 -9.35 -5.35 9.76
CA ASP A 72 -10.17 -4.32 9.09
C ASP A 72 -11.04 -4.94 7.98
N LEU A 73 -10.51 -5.88 7.20
CA LEU A 73 -11.27 -6.54 6.14
C LEU A 73 -12.38 -7.43 6.69
N VAL A 74 -12.09 -8.24 7.71
CA VAL A 74 -13.06 -9.12 8.36
C VAL A 74 -14.19 -8.32 9.00
N GLU A 75 -13.87 -7.20 9.66
CA GLU A 75 -14.85 -6.25 10.19
C GLU A 75 -15.82 -5.80 9.10
N LEU A 76 -15.31 -5.23 8.00
CA LEU A 76 -16.16 -4.70 6.93
C LEU A 76 -16.98 -5.78 6.22
N VAL A 77 -16.37 -6.94 5.95
CA VAL A 77 -17.05 -8.07 5.29
C VAL A 77 -18.19 -8.60 6.17
N SER A 78 -17.96 -8.75 7.47
CA SER A 78 -18.97 -9.30 8.38
C SER A 78 -20.09 -8.32 8.68
N GLU A 79 -19.78 -7.04 8.93
CA GLU A 79 -20.78 -6.01 9.26
C GLU A 79 -21.69 -5.68 8.08
N HIS A 80 -21.17 -5.73 6.85
CA HIS A 80 -21.91 -5.34 5.65
C HIS A 80 -22.30 -6.52 4.74
N SER A 81 -21.93 -7.76 5.09
CA SER A 81 -22.17 -8.95 4.25
C SER A 81 -21.63 -8.82 2.81
N ILE A 82 -20.47 -8.17 2.66
CA ILE A 82 -19.84 -7.89 1.36
C ILE A 82 -18.86 -9.02 0.99
N LYS A 83 -18.92 -9.49 -0.25
CA LYS A 83 -17.89 -10.37 -0.81
C LYS A 83 -16.88 -9.55 -1.63
N PRO A 84 -15.58 -9.50 -1.24
CA PRO A 84 -14.59 -8.75 -1.98
C PRO A 84 -14.35 -9.35 -3.37
N THR A 85 -14.05 -8.50 -4.34
CA THR A 85 -13.51 -8.89 -5.64
C THR A 85 -12.01 -8.83 -5.62
N ILE A 86 -11.39 -9.95 -6.00
CA ILE A 86 -9.93 -10.08 -6.10
C ILE A 86 -9.52 -10.08 -7.57
N TYR A 87 -8.57 -9.23 -7.93
CA TYR A 87 -7.99 -9.15 -9.27
C TYR A 87 -6.78 -10.10 -9.38
N ASN A 88 -7.04 -11.40 -9.34
CA ASN A 88 -6.01 -12.44 -9.14
C ASN A 88 -4.79 -12.29 -10.06
N ASP A 89 -4.98 -12.29 -11.38
CA ASP A 89 -3.84 -12.25 -12.33
C ASP A 89 -3.00 -10.98 -12.17
N PHE A 90 -3.66 -9.84 -11.95
CA PHE A 90 -3.00 -8.56 -11.75
C PHE A 90 -2.19 -8.50 -10.45
N ILE A 91 -2.72 -9.07 -9.37
CA ILE A 91 -2.00 -9.14 -8.10
C ILE A 91 -0.86 -10.14 -8.18
N ALA A 92 -1.10 -11.31 -8.79
CA ALA A 92 -0.09 -12.36 -8.93
C ALA A 92 1.15 -11.82 -9.65
N GLU A 93 0.98 -11.07 -10.74
CA GLU A 93 2.08 -10.41 -11.45
C GLU A 93 2.90 -9.47 -10.53
N TYR A 94 2.22 -8.68 -9.70
CA TYR A 94 2.90 -7.79 -8.76
C TYR A 94 3.62 -8.55 -7.63
N CYS A 95 2.99 -9.58 -7.07
CA CYS A 95 3.60 -10.44 -6.06
C CYS A 95 4.84 -11.14 -6.62
N ASP A 96 4.77 -11.69 -7.84
CA ASP A 96 5.92 -12.30 -8.52
C ASP A 96 7.07 -11.31 -8.68
N ARG A 97 6.77 -10.07 -9.09
CA ARG A 97 7.76 -9.00 -9.19
C ARG A 97 8.44 -8.73 -7.84
N VAL A 98 7.66 -8.61 -6.76
CA VAL A 98 8.18 -8.38 -5.40
C VAL A 98 9.12 -9.52 -4.98
N TRP A 99 8.77 -10.77 -5.25
CA TRP A 99 9.58 -11.92 -4.89
C TRP A 99 10.91 -12.01 -5.63
N GLN A 100 10.98 -11.47 -6.84
CA GLN A 100 12.21 -11.40 -7.64
C GLN A 100 13.18 -10.31 -7.18
N GLN A 101 12.76 -9.38 -6.31
CA GLN A 101 13.60 -8.27 -5.91
C GLN A 101 14.79 -8.66 -5.02
N SER A 102 15.85 -7.85 -5.11
CA SER A 102 16.93 -7.85 -4.14
C SER A 102 16.44 -7.36 -2.78
N ARG A 103 17.33 -7.36 -1.78
CA ARG A 103 17.03 -6.79 -0.47
C ARG A 103 16.68 -5.31 -0.62
N GLU A 104 17.50 -4.54 -1.33
CA GLU A 104 17.33 -3.11 -1.54
C GLU A 104 16.05 -2.82 -2.36
N GLY A 105 15.81 -3.58 -3.43
CA GLY A 105 14.60 -3.44 -4.25
C GLY A 105 13.33 -3.71 -3.44
N THR A 106 13.36 -4.72 -2.55
CA THR A 106 12.25 -4.98 -1.62
C THR A 106 11.96 -3.76 -0.74
N LEU A 107 13.00 -3.03 -0.30
CA LEU A 107 12.81 -1.82 0.52
C LEU A 107 12.14 -0.70 -0.28
N ALA A 108 12.34 -0.61 -1.60
CA ALA A 108 11.64 0.36 -2.44
C ALA A 108 10.11 0.13 -2.43
N HIS A 109 9.67 -1.14 -2.49
CA HIS A 109 8.25 -1.49 -2.35
C HIS A 109 7.72 -1.19 -0.94
N VAL A 110 8.47 -1.58 0.10
CA VAL A 110 8.13 -1.25 1.49
C VAL A 110 7.98 0.26 1.66
N TYR A 111 8.91 1.04 1.11
CA TYR A 111 8.89 2.50 1.16
C TYR A 111 7.60 3.06 0.54
N VAL A 112 7.24 2.69 -0.70
CA VAL A 112 6.06 3.26 -1.36
C VAL A 112 4.78 2.98 -0.57
N HIS A 113 4.59 1.74 -0.13
CA HIS A 113 3.37 1.32 0.57
C HIS A 113 3.31 1.84 2.00
N HIS A 114 4.33 1.54 2.82
CA HIS A 114 4.29 1.83 4.25
C HIS A 114 4.50 3.32 4.56
N MET A 115 5.27 4.06 3.74
CA MET A 115 5.33 5.52 3.89
C MET A 115 4.02 6.16 3.49
N GLY A 116 3.32 5.64 2.49
CA GLY A 116 1.95 6.05 2.17
C GLY A 116 1.04 5.97 3.39
N ASP A 117 1.08 4.85 4.11
CA ASP A 117 0.27 4.64 5.32
C ASP A 117 0.70 5.51 6.52
N MET A 118 2.00 5.74 6.69
CA MET A 118 2.54 6.56 7.79
C MET A 118 2.39 8.07 7.57
N PHE A 119 2.16 8.53 6.33
CA PHE A 119 1.91 9.95 6.01
C PHE A 119 0.46 10.16 5.56
N GLY A 120 0.11 9.77 4.34
CA GLY A 120 -1.22 9.96 3.76
C GLY A 120 -2.30 9.21 4.54
N GLY A 121 -2.02 7.98 4.97
CA GLY A 121 -2.93 7.15 5.76
C GLY A 121 -3.39 7.79 7.07
N GLN A 122 -2.56 8.62 7.69
CA GLN A 122 -2.92 9.35 8.91
C GLN A 122 -4.05 10.35 8.67
N MET A 123 -4.11 10.95 7.48
CA MET A 123 -5.19 11.85 7.08
C MET A 123 -6.46 11.08 6.67
N LEU A 124 -6.33 9.82 6.24
CA LEU A 124 -7.42 8.98 5.76
C LEU A 124 -8.16 8.23 6.86
N LYS A 125 -7.49 7.88 7.97
CA LYS A 125 -8.04 7.01 9.03
C LYS A 125 -9.44 7.43 9.54
N GLY A 126 -9.75 8.73 9.58
CA GLY A 126 -11.06 9.25 10.03
C GLY A 126 -12.11 9.44 8.93
N LYS A 127 -11.77 9.09 7.68
CA LYS A 127 -12.61 9.32 6.49
C LYS A 127 -12.97 8.04 5.76
N LEU A 128 -12.29 6.96 6.07
CA LEU A 128 -12.49 5.65 5.47
C LEU A 128 -13.49 4.81 6.29
N PRO A 129 -14.20 3.87 5.65
CA PRO A 129 -15.05 2.91 6.36
C PRO A 129 -14.26 2.02 7.33
N GLY A 130 -14.88 1.66 8.45
CA GLY A 130 -14.31 0.75 9.47
C GLY A 130 -13.32 1.42 10.41
N LYS A 131 -12.65 0.64 11.28
CA LYS A 131 -11.76 1.20 12.31
C LYS A 131 -10.36 1.55 11.79
N CYS A 132 -10.01 1.11 10.59
CA CYS A 132 -8.78 1.47 9.89
C CYS A 132 -7.51 1.27 10.74
N ARG A 133 -7.42 0.09 11.36
CA ARG A 133 -6.29 -0.34 12.22
C ARG A 133 -4.96 -0.32 11.48
N ARG A 134 -4.95 -0.53 10.15
CA ARG A 134 -3.70 -0.52 9.34
C ARG A 134 -2.86 0.75 9.55
N TYR A 135 -3.49 1.90 9.81
CA TYR A 135 -2.82 3.18 9.98
C TYR A 135 -2.31 3.46 11.40
N VAL A 136 -2.44 2.50 12.33
CA VAL A 136 -1.98 2.67 13.72
C VAL A 136 -0.55 2.15 13.87
N PHE A 137 0.40 3.07 14.04
CA PHE A 137 1.82 2.75 14.26
C PHE A 137 2.26 3.25 15.63
N GLU A 138 2.83 2.37 16.46
CA GLU A 138 3.34 2.72 17.78
C GLU A 138 4.67 3.49 17.69
N ASN A 139 5.56 3.06 16.80
CA ASN A 139 6.93 3.59 16.60
C ASN A 139 7.11 4.26 15.23
N ARG A 140 6.14 5.09 14.83
CA ARG A 140 6.07 5.70 13.49
C ARG A 140 7.33 6.49 13.12
N LYS A 141 7.90 7.25 14.06
CA LYS A 141 9.06 8.11 13.78
C LYS A 141 10.30 7.28 13.47
N GLU A 142 10.51 6.22 14.26
CA GLU A 142 11.61 5.28 14.15
C GLU A 142 11.52 4.50 12.83
N LEU A 143 10.32 4.04 12.45
CA LEU A 143 10.08 3.37 11.18
C LEU A 143 10.40 4.26 9.97
N ILE A 144 9.96 5.52 9.99
CA ILE A 144 10.26 6.49 8.92
C ILE A 144 11.77 6.72 8.80
N ALA A 145 12.46 6.90 9.92
CA ALA A 145 13.91 7.10 9.94
C ALA A 145 14.63 5.85 9.42
N GLY A 146 14.27 4.67 9.93
CA GLY A 146 14.86 3.39 9.54
C GLY A 146 14.72 3.09 8.05
N ILE A 147 13.57 3.39 7.44
CA ILE A 147 13.41 3.26 5.99
C ILE A 147 14.34 4.24 5.27
N ARG A 148 14.31 5.53 5.63
CA ARG A 148 15.07 6.58 4.93
C ARG A 148 16.58 6.35 4.96
N GLU A 149 17.11 5.94 6.10
CA GLU A 149 18.55 5.65 6.28
C GLU A 149 19.04 4.48 5.43
N ASN A 150 18.14 3.60 5.00
CA ASN A 150 18.47 2.38 4.27
C ASN A 150 18.07 2.42 2.80
N LEU A 151 17.41 3.49 2.34
CA LEU A 151 17.02 3.64 0.95
C LEU A 151 18.26 3.81 0.06
N VAL A 152 18.27 3.04 -1.02
CA VAL A 152 19.26 3.17 -2.08
C VAL A 152 18.67 4.04 -3.19
N HIS A 153 19.49 4.96 -3.71
CA HIS A 153 19.09 5.98 -4.69
C HIS A 153 19.70 5.74 -6.08
N ASP A 154 19.86 4.47 -6.47
CA ASP A 154 20.21 4.11 -7.83
C ASP A 154 18.96 3.99 -8.72
N GLU A 155 19.20 3.91 -10.03
CA GLU A 155 18.13 3.81 -11.02
C GLU A 155 17.28 2.55 -10.84
N ALA A 156 17.87 1.41 -10.50
CA ALA A 156 17.13 0.15 -10.32
C ALA A 156 16.09 0.27 -9.20
N ASN A 157 16.48 0.77 -8.02
CA ASN A 157 15.57 0.95 -6.89
C ASN A 157 14.52 2.04 -7.15
N MET A 158 14.89 3.07 -7.91
CA MET A 158 13.95 4.09 -8.38
C MET A 158 12.87 3.50 -9.29
N GLN A 159 13.23 2.60 -10.20
CA GLN A 159 12.28 1.91 -11.07
C GLN A 159 11.37 0.95 -10.28
N GLU A 160 11.87 0.29 -9.24
CA GLU A 160 11.01 -0.52 -8.37
C GLU A 160 9.99 0.32 -7.58
N ALA A 161 10.38 1.52 -7.14
CA ALA A 161 9.42 2.44 -6.53
C ALA A 161 8.35 2.90 -7.55
N VAL A 162 8.74 3.17 -8.81
CA VAL A 162 7.77 3.45 -9.89
C VAL A 162 6.82 2.27 -10.10
N ALA A 163 7.35 1.05 -10.18
CA ALA A 163 6.54 -0.17 -10.34
C ALA A 163 5.55 -0.37 -9.18
N ALA A 164 5.94 -0.03 -7.95
CA ALA A 164 5.03 -0.06 -6.81
C ALA A 164 3.89 0.96 -6.95
N PHE A 165 4.15 2.17 -7.45
CA PHE A 165 3.09 3.13 -7.75
C PHE A 165 2.21 2.71 -8.95
N ASP A 166 2.80 2.14 -10.00
CA ASP A 166 2.03 1.64 -11.14
C ASP A 166 1.07 0.53 -10.71
N PHE A 167 1.47 -0.34 -9.77
CA PHE A 167 0.55 -1.29 -9.15
C PHE A 167 -0.58 -0.59 -8.40
N VAL A 168 -0.28 0.40 -7.55
CA VAL A 168 -1.31 1.13 -6.79
C VAL A 168 -2.31 1.81 -7.73
N ILE A 169 -1.83 2.47 -8.78
CA ILE A 169 -2.66 3.15 -9.77
C ILE A 169 -3.46 2.13 -10.59
N GLY A 170 -2.85 1.03 -11.04
CA GLY A 170 -3.55 -0.03 -11.74
C GLY A 170 -4.63 -0.71 -10.90
N LEU A 171 -4.41 -0.83 -9.58
CA LEU A 171 -5.44 -1.29 -8.66
C LEU A 171 -6.56 -0.26 -8.55
N TYR A 172 -6.22 1.02 -8.41
CA TYR A 172 -7.20 2.09 -8.38
C TYR A 172 -8.06 2.10 -9.65
N ASP A 173 -7.49 2.01 -10.84
CA ASP A 173 -8.23 1.95 -12.11
C ASP A 173 -9.28 0.83 -12.15
N ARG A 174 -8.93 -0.35 -11.61
CA ARG A 174 -9.84 -1.50 -11.58
C ARG A 174 -11.00 -1.26 -10.63
N VAL A 175 -10.71 -0.73 -9.44
CA VAL A 175 -11.73 -0.43 -8.43
C VAL A 175 -12.63 0.72 -8.89
N THR A 176 -12.07 1.81 -9.42
CA THR A 176 -12.88 2.94 -9.93
C THR A 176 -13.76 2.53 -11.09
N ARG A 177 -13.26 1.71 -12.02
CA ARG A 177 -14.06 1.16 -13.13
C ARG A 177 -15.23 0.31 -12.63
N LYS A 178 -15.00 -0.55 -11.63
CA LYS A 178 -16.05 -1.41 -11.08
C LYS A 178 -17.14 -0.59 -10.36
N HIS A 179 -16.73 0.42 -9.61
CA HIS A 179 -17.62 1.21 -8.74
C HIS A 179 -18.08 2.54 -9.33
N ASN A 180 -17.75 2.81 -10.61
CA ASN A 180 -18.08 4.06 -11.32
C ASN A 180 -17.64 5.33 -10.55
N ILE A 181 -16.42 5.32 -10.02
CA ILE A 181 -15.81 6.46 -9.34
C ILE A 181 -15.13 7.35 -10.39
N HIS A 182 -15.51 8.62 -10.44
CA HIS A 182 -15.04 9.61 -11.42
C HIS A 182 -14.31 10.79 -10.76
#